data_AF-A0AA38L1G4-F1
#
_entry.id   AF-A0AA38L1G4-F1
#
_cell.length_a   1.000
_cell.length_b   1.000
_cell.length_c   1.000
_cell.angle_alpha   90.00
_cell.angle_beta   90.00
_cell.angle_gamma   90.00
#
_symmetry.space_group_name_H-M   'P 1'
#
loop_
_entity.id
_entity.type
_entity.pdbx_description
1 polymer ?
#
loop_
_entity_poly.entity_id
_entity_poly.type
_entity_poly.pdbx_seq_one_letter_code
_entity_poly.pdbx_strand_id
1 'polypeptide(L)'
;MSRTNTYGNQNARQPRIGFVPPSPSNDDSFAEDKTTADVLITKAMNMKLLRTGEDPATTLPVQLIRLAAEASDGTSTARKANWEKVALIGKILQEASWKDTTKELQKDVTVAITAATENSNATMKRMIAEMRDEAKEITDRLAEATKGINEAIAEAGKTIEQAKQKGNGIEEGEIAPTNIPSYAQATRNKNGPRPTYGRRPEAAITAAAITERRFYVKSESESIWTLTEAQLAKKANLTIEKILMEEGEDKEAVKVIAVMKLRGKGAFCVLRNADEMLWMEEGERLKKFATDWGANATAQPTHHEVIAEFVPTTMDIEASWTWETITKNSQLPKNAIVAARWIRKPEQRKPGQKVAHAIFAFADMRVANRAIRGGLVVDHKMVNVRREEKDPQRCMKCQQYGHIARECKSNTDVCGRCEGTHPTQTC
;
A
#
# COMPACT_ATOMS: atom_id res chain seq x y z
N MET A 1 -78.81 -70.49 -18.84
CA MET A 1 -77.37 -70.53 -18.46
C MET A 1 -77.31 -70.28 -16.95
N SER A 2 -77.60 -71.31 -16.15
CA SER A 2 -76.64 -72.04 -15.28
C SER A 2 -76.17 -71.18 -14.09
N ARG A 3 -76.79 -71.31 -12.89
CA ARG A 3 -76.41 -72.21 -11.76
C ARG A 3 -74.95 -71.94 -11.30
N THR A 4 -74.58 -71.63 -10.05
CA THR A 4 -74.92 -72.14 -8.69
C THR A 4 -74.10 -71.28 -7.67
N ASN A 5 -74.61 -70.92 -6.47
CA ASN A 5 -74.44 -71.62 -5.17
C ASN A 5 -72.97 -72.03 -4.86
N THR A 6 -72.34 -71.86 -3.68
CA THR A 6 -72.78 -71.80 -2.27
C THR A 6 -71.55 -71.81 -1.31
N TYR A 7 -71.80 -71.55 0.00
CA TYR A 7 -71.04 -71.96 1.22
C TYR A 7 -69.62 -71.36 1.43
N GLY A 8 -69.14 -70.98 2.61
CA GLY A 8 -69.58 -71.20 3.99
C GLY A 8 -68.42 -71.76 4.84
N ASN A 9 -68.29 -71.23 6.07
CA ASN A 9 -67.71 -71.83 7.29
C ASN A 9 -66.28 -71.46 7.79
N GLN A 10 -66.29 -70.63 8.85
CA GLN A 10 -65.71 -70.79 10.20
C GLN A 10 -64.80 -72.01 10.49
N ASN A 11 -63.62 -71.77 11.09
CA ASN A 11 -63.35 -72.05 12.52
C ASN A 11 -61.87 -71.91 12.94
N ALA A 12 -61.67 -71.13 14.01
CA ALA A 12 -60.83 -71.34 15.21
C ALA A 12 -59.53 -72.18 15.16
N ARG A 13 -58.43 -71.58 15.67
CA ARG A 13 -57.60 -72.06 16.83
C ARG A 13 -56.35 -71.19 17.06
N GLN A 14 -56.29 -70.50 18.20
CA GLN A 14 -55.05 -70.20 18.96
C GLN A 14 -54.71 -71.44 19.84
N PRO A 15 -53.57 -71.60 20.60
CA PRO A 15 -52.69 -70.57 21.22
C PRO A 15 -51.18 -70.92 21.35
N ARG A 16 -50.34 -70.01 21.89
CA ARG A 16 -49.44 -70.20 23.08
C ARG A 16 -48.20 -69.25 23.19
N ILE A 17 -48.11 -68.62 24.38
CA ILE A 17 -46.91 -68.25 25.21
C ILE A 17 -46.04 -67.08 24.70
N GLY A 18 -45.69 -66.00 25.42
CA GLY A 18 -45.87 -65.54 26.80
C GLY A 18 -44.55 -64.97 27.36
N PHE A 19 -44.42 -63.64 27.62
CA PHE A 19 -43.59 -63.00 28.67
C PHE A 19 -43.74 -61.45 28.70
N VAL A 20 -43.70 -60.82 29.87
CA VAL A 20 -43.79 -59.36 30.15
C VAL A 20 -42.54 -58.92 30.98
N PRO A 21 -42.26 -57.62 31.20
CA PRO A 21 -41.27 -56.73 30.58
C PRO A 21 -40.00 -56.53 31.46
N PRO A 22 -39.13 -55.53 31.17
CA PRO A 22 -39.11 -54.41 32.10
C PRO A 22 -38.95 -53.03 31.44
N SER A 23 -39.50 -52.01 32.12
CA SER A 23 -39.16 -50.59 31.95
C SER A 23 -37.72 -50.31 32.40
N PRO A 24 -37.09 -49.25 31.86
CA PRO A 24 -36.44 -48.30 32.75
C PRO A 24 -36.79 -46.85 32.41
N SER A 25 -37.04 -46.12 33.48
CA SER A 25 -37.15 -44.67 33.58
C SER A 25 -35.77 -44.01 33.64
N ASN A 26 -35.60 -42.90 32.93
CA ASN A 26 -35.07 -41.60 33.38
C ASN A 26 -34.12 -40.94 32.39
N ASP A 27 -34.37 -39.65 32.21
CA ASP A 27 -33.46 -38.57 31.83
C ASP A 27 -32.68 -38.72 30.52
N ASP A 28 -33.14 -37.98 29.51
CA ASP A 28 -32.22 -37.17 28.71
C ASP A 28 -32.97 -35.95 28.15
N SER A 29 -32.63 -34.79 28.70
CA SER A 29 -32.89 -33.47 28.14
C SER A 29 -32.22 -33.37 26.77
N PHE A 30 -32.94 -33.67 25.69
CA PHE A 30 -32.50 -33.34 24.34
C PHE A 30 -32.82 -31.87 24.06
N ALA A 31 -31.80 -31.02 24.20
CA ALA A 31 -31.78 -29.69 23.63
C ALA A 31 -32.04 -29.81 22.11
N GLU A 32 -33.12 -29.20 21.64
CA GLU A 32 -33.33 -28.97 20.22
C GLU A 32 -32.15 -28.15 19.67
N ASP A 33 -31.34 -28.79 18.84
CA ASP A 33 -30.24 -28.16 18.10
C ASP A 33 -30.85 -27.06 17.21
N LYS A 34 -30.63 -25.79 17.58
CA LYS A 34 -30.99 -24.61 16.78
C LYS A 34 -30.24 -24.69 15.46
N THR A 35 -30.95 -25.18 14.46
CA THR A 35 -30.46 -25.66 13.17
C THR A 35 -29.63 -24.63 12.40
N THR A 36 -28.68 -25.13 11.60
CA THR A 36 -27.75 -24.40 10.70
C THR A 36 -28.36 -23.19 9.97
N ALA A 37 -29.66 -23.23 9.65
CA ALA A 37 -30.39 -22.17 8.99
C ALA A 37 -30.40 -20.85 9.78
N ASP A 38 -30.59 -20.89 11.10
CA ASP A 38 -30.62 -19.68 11.94
C ASP A 38 -29.25 -18.99 11.99
N VAL A 39 -28.18 -19.78 11.97
CA VAL A 39 -26.79 -19.28 11.91
C VAL A 39 -26.53 -18.61 10.56
N LEU A 40 -27.00 -19.20 9.46
CA LEU A 40 -26.83 -18.62 8.12
C LEU A 40 -27.68 -17.35 7.94
N ILE A 41 -28.90 -17.31 8.46
CA ILE A 41 -29.77 -16.12 8.44
C ILE A 41 -29.15 -14.99 9.27
N THR A 42 -28.63 -15.30 10.46
CA THR A 42 -27.92 -14.33 11.30
C THR A 42 -26.69 -13.76 10.58
N LYS A 43 -25.94 -14.62 9.87
CA LYS A 43 -24.80 -14.19 9.05
C LYS A 43 -25.23 -13.31 7.87
N ALA A 44 -26.35 -13.61 7.22
CA ALA A 44 -26.90 -12.80 6.14
C ALA A 44 -27.35 -11.41 6.64
N MET A 45 -27.95 -11.33 7.83
CA MET A 45 -28.27 -10.06 8.48
C MET A 45 -27.01 -9.23 8.78
N ASN A 46 -25.96 -9.85 9.31
CA ASN A 46 -24.67 -9.18 9.57
C ASN A 46 -24.01 -8.65 8.29
N MET A 47 -24.20 -9.34 7.16
CA MET A 47 -23.71 -8.91 5.85
C MET A 47 -24.66 -7.93 5.13
N LYS A 48 -25.73 -7.47 5.79
CA LYS A 48 -26.76 -6.56 5.28
C LYS A 48 -27.49 -7.10 4.03
N LEU A 49 -27.64 -8.41 3.94
CA LEU A 49 -28.38 -9.10 2.86
C LEU A 49 -29.86 -9.26 3.19
N LEU A 50 -30.22 -9.24 4.48
CA LEU A 50 -31.58 -9.30 5.00
C LEU A 50 -31.74 -8.30 6.14
N ARG A 51 -32.94 -7.73 6.28
CA ARG A 51 -33.35 -6.93 7.44
C ARG A 51 -34.31 -7.71 8.33
N THR A 52 -34.45 -7.25 9.56
CA THR A 52 -35.37 -7.83 10.54
C THR A 52 -36.81 -7.75 10.03
N GLY A 53 -37.46 -8.90 9.87
CA GLY A 53 -38.83 -9.01 9.36
C GLY A 53 -38.96 -9.14 7.83
N GLU A 54 -37.87 -9.16 7.06
CA GLU A 54 -37.91 -9.46 5.62
C GLU A 54 -37.98 -10.98 5.39
N ASP A 55 -38.82 -11.40 4.43
CA ASP A 55 -38.93 -12.80 4.03
C ASP A 55 -37.73 -13.20 3.16
N PRO A 56 -36.89 -14.17 3.61
CA PRO A 56 -35.73 -14.63 2.86
C PRO A 56 -36.07 -15.21 1.48
N ALA A 57 -37.25 -15.82 1.32
CA ALA A 57 -37.66 -16.47 0.07
C ALA A 57 -37.88 -15.48 -1.08
N THR A 58 -38.23 -14.24 -0.76
CA THR A 58 -38.49 -13.17 -1.74
C THR A 58 -37.33 -12.20 -1.87
N THR A 59 -36.61 -11.95 -0.77
CA THR A 59 -35.59 -10.88 -0.70
C THR A 59 -34.23 -11.35 -1.24
N LEU A 60 -33.83 -12.59 -0.94
CA LEU A 60 -32.52 -13.11 -1.32
C LEU A 60 -32.32 -13.28 -2.84
N PRO A 61 -33.32 -13.73 -3.64
CA PRO A 61 -33.19 -13.80 -5.10
C PRO A 61 -32.93 -12.43 -5.74
N VAL A 62 -33.57 -11.37 -5.24
CA VAL A 62 -33.37 -10.00 -5.74
C VAL A 62 -31.97 -9.48 -5.41
N GLN A 63 -31.48 -9.76 -4.20
CA GLN A 63 -30.12 -9.40 -3.80
C GLN A 63 -29.05 -10.16 -4.60
N LEU A 64 -29.31 -11.43 -4.95
CA LEU A 64 -28.42 -12.24 -5.77
C LEU A 64 -28.15 -11.57 -7.14
N ILE A 65 -29.22 -11.14 -7.82
CA ILE A 65 -29.13 -10.50 -9.14
C ILE A 65 -28.34 -9.19 -9.04
N ARG A 66 -28.63 -8.37 -8.02
CA ARG A 66 -27.94 -7.09 -7.80
C ARG A 66 -26.45 -7.28 -7.56
N LEU A 67 -26.08 -8.22 -6.67
CA LEU A 67 -24.70 -8.49 -6.32
C LEU A 67 -23.90 -9.13 -7.46
N ALA A 68 -24.54 -9.95 -8.28
CA ALA A 68 -23.92 -10.50 -9.49
C ALA A 68 -23.57 -9.40 -10.50
N ALA A 69 -24.46 -8.40 -10.68
CA ALA A 69 -24.17 -7.23 -11.50
C ALA A 69 -23.08 -6.33 -10.90
N GLU A 70 -23.09 -6.08 -9.58
CA GLU A 70 -22.02 -5.30 -8.93
C GLU A 70 -20.65 -6.01 -8.99
N ALA A 71 -20.63 -7.35 -9.06
CA ALA A 71 -19.40 -8.13 -9.16
C ALA A 71 -18.80 -8.14 -10.58
N SER A 72 -19.53 -7.77 -11.63
CA SER A 72 -18.95 -7.63 -12.98
C SER A 72 -18.10 -6.36 -13.10
N ASP A 73 -18.47 -5.31 -12.39
CA ASP A 73 -17.95 -3.95 -12.61
C ASP A 73 -16.99 -3.47 -11.49
N GLY A 74 -16.79 -4.26 -10.43
CA GLY A 74 -15.98 -3.89 -9.27
C GLY A 74 -14.45 -4.13 -9.37
N THR A 75 -13.69 -3.69 -8.37
CA THR A 75 -12.25 -4.01 -8.18
C THR A 75 -12.05 -5.45 -7.68
N SER A 76 -10.85 -6.05 -7.82
CA SER A 76 -10.66 -7.49 -7.51
C SER A 76 -11.04 -7.88 -6.07
N THR A 77 -10.80 -7.00 -5.09
CA THR A 77 -11.21 -7.17 -3.69
C THR A 77 -12.72 -7.05 -3.51
N ALA A 78 -13.37 -6.09 -4.18
CA ALA A 78 -14.82 -5.93 -4.15
C ALA A 78 -15.54 -7.12 -4.83
N ARG A 79 -15.02 -7.62 -5.95
CA ARG A 79 -15.54 -8.83 -6.61
C ARG A 79 -15.49 -10.02 -5.67
N LYS A 80 -14.35 -10.25 -5.00
CA LYS A 80 -14.20 -11.37 -4.06
C LYS A 80 -15.24 -11.30 -2.93
N ALA A 81 -15.40 -10.13 -2.31
CA ALA A 81 -16.37 -9.92 -1.23
C ALA A 81 -17.83 -10.09 -1.70
N ASN A 82 -18.16 -9.66 -2.92
CA ASN A 82 -19.50 -9.83 -3.49
C ASN A 82 -19.79 -11.30 -3.84
N TRP A 83 -18.81 -12.05 -4.36
CA TRP A 83 -18.97 -13.48 -4.62
C TRP A 83 -19.11 -14.30 -3.33
N GLU A 84 -18.46 -13.91 -2.23
CA GLU A 84 -18.67 -14.52 -0.91
C GLU A 84 -20.11 -14.33 -0.40
N LYS A 85 -20.73 -13.18 -0.68
CA LYS A 85 -22.16 -12.94 -0.37
C LYS A 85 -23.08 -13.79 -1.24
N VAL A 86 -22.81 -13.88 -2.54
CA VAL A 86 -23.56 -14.73 -3.48
C VAL A 86 -23.53 -16.20 -3.04
N ALA A 87 -22.36 -16.70 -2.63
CA ALA A 87 -22.21 -18.07 -2.13
C ALA A 87 -23.00 -18.31 -0.82
N LEU A 88 -23.08 -17.31 0.07
CA LEU A 88 -23.89 -17.40 1.28
C LEU A 88 -25.39 -17.47 0.96
N ILE A 89 -25.87 -16.66 0.01
CA ILE A 89 -27.27 -16.68 -0.45
C ILE A 89 -27.62 -18.07 -1.00
N GLY A 90 -26.75 -18.66 -1.83
CA GLY A 90 -26.97 -20.01 -2.37
C GLY A 90 -27.13 -21.09 -1.31
N LYS A 91 -26.34 -21.02 -0.23
CA LYS A 91 -26.45 -21.95 0.91
C LYS A 91 -27.77 -21.80 1.68
N ILE A 92 -28.22 -20.56 1.91
CA ILE A 92 -29.50 -20.30 2.59
C ILE A 92 -30.67 -20.83 1.77
N LEU A 93 -30.66 -20.59 0.46
CA LEU A 93 -31.69 -21.10 -0.45
C LEU A 93 -31.68 -22.63 -0.57
N GLN A 94 -30.52 -23.27 -0.36
CA GLN A 94 -30.38 -24.73 -0.36
C GLN A 94 -30.93 -25.38 0.92
N GLU A 95 -30.78 -24.73 2.08
CA GLU A 95 -31.31 -25.21 3.36
C GLU A 95 -32.81 -24.91 3.54
N ALA A 96 -33.32 -23.84 2.92
CA ALA A 96 -34.74 -23.51 2.90
C ALA A 96 -35.52 -24.42 1.92
N SER A 97 -35.78 -25.66 2.34
CA SER A 97 -36.68 -26.60 1.64
C SER A 97 -38.13 -26.08 1.69
N TRP A 98 -38.57 -25.34 0.67
CA TRP A 98 -39.95 -24.86 0.54
C TRP A 98 -40.68 -25.57 -0.60
N LYS A 99 -41.83 -26.18 -0.25
CA LYS A 99 -42.75 -26.92 -1.09
C LYS A 99 -43.47 -26.01 -2.10
N ASP A 100 -43.60 -26.54 -3.32
CA ASP A 100 -44.64 -26.32 -4.34
C ASP A 100 -44.74 -25.03 -5.18
N THR A 101 -43.93 -23.98 -5.00
CA THR A 101 -43.93 -22.82 -5.95
C THR A 101 -42.64 -22.65 -6.75
N THR A 102 -41.67 -23.53 -6.58
CA THR A 102 -40.26 -23.27 -6.94
C THR A 102 -39.71 -24.08 -8.12
N LYS A 103 -40.47 -24.98 -8.77
CA LYS A 103 -39.89 -25.78 -9.86
C LYS A 103 -39.55 -24.99 -11.13
N GLU A 104 -40.37 -24.01 -11.52
CA GLU A 104 -40.06 -23.16 -12.68
C GLU A 104 -39.03 -22.08 -12.32
N LEU A 105 -39.17 -21.43 -11.16
CA LEU A 105 -38.20 -20.44 -10.70
C LEU A 105 -36.82 -21.03 -10.40
N GLN A 106 -36.72 -22.25 -9.86
CA GLN A 106 -35.43 -22.93 -9.71
C GLN A 106 -34.80 -23.24 -11.06
N LYS A 107 -35.60 -23.63 -12.05
CA LYS A 107 -35.08 -23.91 -13.39
C LYS A 107 -34.50 -22.64 -14.02
N ASP A 108 -35.22 -21.52 -13.93
CA ASP A 108 -34.79 -20.26 -14.52
C ASP A 108 -33.60 -19.65 -13.78
N VAL A 109 -33.57 -19.70 -12.45
CA VAL A 109 -32.44 -19.24 -11.65
C VAL A 109 -31.22 -20.13 -11.85
N THR A 110 -31.39 -21.45 -11.94
CA THR A 110 -30.26 -22.37 -12.19
C THR A 110 -29.69 -22.12 -13.58
N VAL A 111 -30.53 -22.00 -14.62
CA VAL A 111 -30.11 -21.68 -15.99
C VAL A 111 -29.40 -20.33 -16.07
N ALA A 112 -29.90 -19.31 -15.38
CA ALA A 112 -29.26 -18.00 -15.34
C ALA A 112 -27.90 -18.03 -14.64
N ILE A 113 -27.76 -18.80 -13.54
CA ILE A 113 -26.50 -18.97 -12.82
C ILE A 113 -25.49 -19.76 -13.66
N THR A 114 -25.90 -20.88 -14.30
CA THR A 114 -24.99 -21.62 -15.19
C THR A 114 -24.58 -20.79 -16.40
N ALA A 115 -25.50 -20.08 -17.04
CA ALA A 115 -25.15 -19.19 -18.16
C ALA A 115 -24.19 -18.07 -17.73
N ALA A 116 -24.40 -17.45 -16.56
CA ALA A 116 -23.52 -16.39 -16.05
C ALA A 116 -22.12 -16.92 -15.67
N THR A 117 -22.06 -18.11 -15.05
CA THR A 117 -20.79 -18.76 -14.67
C THR A 117 -20.02 -19.27 -15.89
N GLU A 118 -20.69 -19.86 -16.88
CA GLU A 118 -20.07 -20.28 -18.15
C GLU A 118 -19.56 -19.10 -18.95
N ASN A 119 -20.33 -18.02 -19.05
CA ASN A 119 -19.89 -16.80 -19.72
C ASN A 119 -18.67 -16.20 -18.99
N SER A 120 -18.70 -16.08 -17.67
CA SER A 120 -17.56 -15.60 -16.88
C SER A 120 -16.32 -16.50 -17.03
N ASN A 121 -16.49 -17.82 -17.06
CA ASN A 121 -15.40 -18.78 -17.27
C ASN A 121 -14.83 -18.68 -18.69
N ALA A 122 -15.66 -18.44 -19.71
CA ALA A 122 -15.23 -18.21 -21.08
C ALA A 122 -14.43 -16.90 -21.20
N THR A 123 -14.89 -15.81 -20.59
CA THR A 123 -14.18 -14.53 -20.57
C THR A 123 -12.84 -14.65 -19.84
N MET A 124 -12.81 -15.37 -18.72
CA MET A 124 -11.58 -15.61 -17.97
C MET A 124 -10.59 -16.51 -18.74
N LYS A 125 -11.08 -17.54 -19.45
CA LYS A 125 -10.24 -18.34 -20.36
C LYS A 125 -9.68 -17.51 -21.51
N ARG A 126 -10.47 -16.58 -22.07
CA ARG A 126 -10.02 -15.67 -23.13
C ARG A 126 -8.95 -14.71 -22.61
N MET A 127 -9.15 -14.12 -21.43
CA MET A 127 -8.13 -13.28 -20.78
C MET A 127 -6.84 -14.05 -20.48
N ILE A 128 -6.92 -15.31 -20.03
CA ILE A 128 -5.74 -16.15 -19.79
C ILE A 128 -5.00 -16.47 -21.10
N ALA A 129 -5.73 -16.69 -22.20
CA ALA A 129 -5.13 -16.92 -23.52
C ALA A 129 -4.42 -15.67 -24.04
N GLU A 130 -5.09 -14.50 -23.98
CA GLU A 130 -4.53 -13.20 -24.37
C GLU A 130 -3.26 -12.88 -23.55
N MET A 131 -3.32 -13.05 -22.22
CA MET A 131 -2.15 -12.87 -21.36
C MET A 131 -0.99 -13.82 -21.69
N ARG A 132 -1.29 -15.05 -22.16
CA ARG A 132 -0.27 -16.03 -22.54
C ARG A 132 0.39 -15.66 -23.87
N ASP A 133 -0.38 -15.15 -24.81
CA ASP A 133 0.12 -14.71 -26.11
C ASP A 133 0.94 -13.42 -25.98
N GLU A 134 0.50 -12.46 -25.15
CA GLU A 134 1.30 -11.29 -24.77
C GLU A 134 2.61 -11.68 -24.08
N ALA A 135 2.56 -12.66 -23.16
CA ALA A 135 3.76 -13.16 -22.49
C ALA A 135 4.74 -13.82 -23.47
N LYS A 136 4.24 -14.57 -24.47
CA LYS A 136 5.08 -15.14 -25.55
C LYS A 136 5.71 -14.05 -26.40
N GLU A 137 4.94 -13.04 -26.79
CA GLU A 137 5.46 -11.92 -27.58
C GLU A 137 6.57 -11.16 -26.83
N ILE A 138 6.41 -10.97 -25.51
CA ILE A 138 7.44 -10.38 -24.65
C ILE A 138 8.69 -11.27 -24.61
N THR A 139 8.54 -12.60 -24.49
CA THR A 139 9.70 -13.50 -24.47
C THR A 139 10.43 -13.55 -25.80
N ASP A 140 9.72 -13.50 -26.93
CA ASP A 140 10.32 -13.50 -28.26
C ASP A 140 11.05 -12.18 -28.54
N ARG A 141 10.47 -11.03 -28.15
CA ARG A 141 11.14 -9.72 -28.20
C ARG A 141 12.40 -9.69 -27.32
N LEU A 142 12.36 -10.35 -26.16
CA LEU A 142 13.51 -10.46 -25.28
C LEU A 142 14.62 -11.34 -25.90
N ALA A 143 14.25 -12.46 -26.53
CA ALA A 143 15.18 -13.32 -27.24
C ALA A 143 15.87 -12.59 -28.40
N GLU A 144 15.12 -11.84 -29.21
CA GLU A 144 15.67 -11.06 -30.32
C GLU A 144 16.59 -9.92 -29.82
N ALA A 145 16.20 -9.24 -28.73
CA ALA A 145 17.05 -8.23 -28.11
C ALA A 145 18.37 -8.82 -27.58
N THR A 146 18.34 -10.03 -26.98
CA THR A 146 19.57 -10.70 -26.52
C THR A 146 20.49 -11.11 -27.67
N LYS A 147 19.92 -11.48 -28.83
CA LYS A 147 20.69 -11.77 -30.04
C LYS A 147 21.38 -10.51 -30.59
N GLY A 148 20.66 -9.40 -30.67
CA GLY A 148 21.24 -8.11 -31.09
C GLY A 148 22.34 -7.61 -30.15
N ILE A 149 22.22 -7.86 -28.84
CA ILE A 149 23.29 -7.55 -27.87
C ILE A 149 24.53 -8.41 -28.13
N ASN A 150 24.38 -9.71 -28.39
CA ASN A 150 25.51 -10.60 -28.66
C ASN A 150 26.23 -10.25 -29.98
N GLU A 151 25.48 -9.86 -31.00
CA GLU A 151 26.03 -9.37 -32.27
C GLU A 151 26.80 -8.06 -32.08
N ALA A 152 26.25 -7.10 -31.31
CA ALA A 152 26.93 -5.86 -30.97
C ALA A 152 28.20 -6.07 -30.12
N ILE A 153 28.20 -7.06 -29.22
CA ILE A 153 29.40 -7.45 -28.45
C ILE A 153 30.47 -8.06 -29.37
N ALA A 154 30.07 -8.89 -30.33
CA ALA A 154 31.01 -9.47 -31.30
C ALA A 154 31.62 -8.41 -32.22
N GLU A 155 30.84 -7.41 -32.62
CA GLU A 155 31.31 -6.28 -33.42
C GLU A 155 32.22 -5.35 -32.63
N ALA A 156 31.87 -5.07 -31.37
CA ALA A 156 32.73 -4.33 -30.43
C ALA A 156 34.07 -5.05 -30.20
N GLY A 157 34.07 -6.38 -30.08
CA GLY A 157 35.28 -7.19 -29.96
C GLY A 157 36.22 -7.02 -31.15
N LYS A 158 35.69 -7.06 -32.38
CA LYS A 158 36.47 -6.84 -33.61
C LYS A 158 37.07 -5.43 -33.67
N THR A 159 36.34 -4.40 -33.25
CA THR A 159 36.87 -3.02 -33.17
C THR A 159 37.96 -2.87 -32.09
N ILE A 160 37.89 -3.60 -30.99
CA ILE A 160 38.92 -3.59 -29.94
C ILE A 160 40.19 -4.31 -30.43
N GLU A 161 40.08 -5.41 -31.17
CA GLU A 161 41.21 -6.10 -31.78
C GLU A 161 41.93 -5.20 -32.82
N GLN A 162 41.16 -4.47 -33.64
CA GLN A 162 41.69 -3.51 -34.62
C GLN A 162 42.35 -2.29 -33.96
N ALA A 163 41.86 -1.85 -32.80
CA ALA A 163 42.46 -0.75 -32.02
C ALA A 163 43.79 -1.16 -31.35
N LYS A 164 43.94 -2.42 -30.93
CA LYS A 164 45.19 -2.96 -30.36
C LYS A 164 46.34 -3.01 -31.36
N GLN A 165 46.07 -3.14 -32.66
CA GLN A 165 47.10 -3.18 -33.70
C GLN A 165 47.61 -1.78 -34.14
N LYS A 166 47.00 -0.69 -33.66
CA LYS A 166 47.37 0.69 -34.05
C LYS A 166 47.86 1.61 -32.92
N GLY A 167 47.95 1.13 -31.67
CA GLY A 167 48.39 1.93 -30.54
C GLY A 167 49.90 1.82 -30.29
N ASN A 168 50.73 2.53 -31.05
CA ASN A 168 52.11 2.81 -30.66
C ASN A 168 52.11 3.97 -29.66
N GLY A 169 52.58 3.70 -28.43
CA GLY A 169 53.19 4.66 -27.50
C GLY A 169 52.33 5.81 -26.97
N ILE A 170 51.84 5.68 -25.72
CA ILE A 170 51.80 6.80 -24.77
C ILE A 170 52.22 6.24 -23.40
N GLU A 171 53.29 6.80 -22.84
CA GLU A 171 53.85 6.46 -21.53
C GLU A 171 52.87 6.78 -20.40
N GLU A 172 52.71 5.84 -19.47
CA GLU A 172 51.95 6.00 -18.23
C GLU A 172 52.71 6.94 -17.28
N GLY A 173 52.23 8.19 -17.19
CA GLY A 173 52.55 9.05 -16.06
C GLY A 173 51.73 8.62 -14.83
N GLU A 174 52.40 8.05 -13.83
CA GLU A 174 51.84 7.80 -12.50
C GLU A 174 51.25 9.09 -11.89
N ILE A 175 49.92 9.15 -11.80
CA ILE A 175 49.24 10.10 -10.92
C ILE A 175 48.89 9.35 -9.63
N ALA A 176 49.58 9.71 -8.55
CA ALA A 176 49.33 9.17 -7.22
C ALA A 176 47.83 9.31 -6.83
N PRO A 177 47.20 8.27 -6.26
CA PRO A 177 45.79 8.31 -5.92
C PRO A 177 45.56 9.20 -4.69
N THR A 178 45.17 10.46 -4.90
CA THR A 178 44.44 11.17 -3.86
C THR A 178 43.07 10.52 -3.76
N ASN A 179 42.83 9.82 -2.65
CA ASN A 179 41.65 9.03 -2.33
C ASN A 179 40.38 9.90 -2.13
N ILE A 180 40.08 10.75 -3.11
CA ILE A 180 38.96 11.68 -3.12
C ILE A 180 37.86 11.04 -3.97
N PRO A 181 36.73 10.63 -3.38
CA PRO A 181 35.67 9.98 -4.12
C PRO A 181 35.09 10.94 -5.16
N SER A 182 34.98 10.50 -6.42
CA SER A 182 34.19 11.23 -7.42
C SER A 182 32.72 11.28 -7.02
N TYR A 183 31.92 12.18 -7.63
CA TYR A 183 30.48 12.25 -7.36
C TYR A 183 29.79 10.89 -7.53
N ALA A 184 30.13 10.16 -8.59
CA ALA A 184 29.59 8.82 -8.86
C ALA A 184 30.03 7.78 -7.81
N GLN A 185 31.21 7.91 -7.22
CA GLN A 185 31.66 7.05 -6.11
C GLN A 185 31.01 7.47 -4.78
N ALA A 186 30.84 8.77 -4.54
CA ALA A 186 30.20 9.31 -3.35
C ALA A 186 28.70 8.97 -3.28
N THR A 187 28.01 8.86 -4.43
CA THR A 187 26.62 8.36 -4.50
C THR A 187 26.54 6.85 -4.29
N ARG A 188 27.52 6.08 -4.78
CA ARG A 188 27.59 4.61 -4.57
C ARG A 188 27.84 4.23 -3.11
N ASN A 189 28.69 4.96 -2.40
CA ASN A 189 29.04 4.68 -1.00
C ASN A 189 27.91 5.00 0.01
N LYS A 190 26.82 5.67 -0.42
CA LYS A 190 25.66 5.91 0.46
C LYS A 190 24.81 4.68 0.69
N ASN A 191 24.95 3.66 -0.15
CA ASN A 191 24.26 2.41 0.00
C ASN A 191 25.31 1.33 0.24
N GLY A 192 25.04 0.40 1.16
CA GLY A 192 25.70 -0.91 1.15
C GLY A 192 25.58 -1.58 -0.25
N PRO A 193 26.07 -2.82 -0.41
CA PRO A 193 26.15 -3.46 -1.72
C PRO A 193 24.85 -3.23 -2.50
N ARG A 194 24.97 -2.73 -3.73
CA ARG A 194 23.81 -2.53 -4.62
C ARG A 194 22.92 -3.76 -4.47
N PRO A 195 21.61 -3.62 -4.15
CA PRO A 195 20.71 -4.70 -4.44
C PRO A 195 20.87 -4.92 -5.93
N THR A 196 21.42 -6.09 -6.29
CA THR A 196 21.10 -6.67 -7.58
C THR A 196 19.59 -6.52 -7.76
N TYR A 197 19.14 -6.13 -8.95
CA TYR A 197 17.71 -6.05 -9.29
C TYR A 197 17.09 -7.45 -9.15
N GLY A 198 16.82 -7.83 -7.92
CA GLY A 198 16.71 -9.21 -7.48
C GLY A 198 16.07 -9.22 -6.10
N ARG A 199 14.74 -9.22 -6.11
CA ARG A 199 13.87 -9.66 -5.01
C ARG A 199 14.26 -9.23 -3.58
N ARG A 200 13.87 -8.03 -3.15
CA ARG A 200 13.31 -7.84 -1.78
C ARG A 200 12.18 -6.79 -1.75
N PRO A 201 11.04 -7.03 -2.42
CA PRO A 201 9.86 -6.19 -2.25
C PRO A 201 9.48 -6.10 -0.77
N GLU A 202 9.61 -7.21 -0.03
CA GLU A 202 9.15 -7.32 1.35
C GLU A 202 9.89 -6.40 2.32
N ALA A 203 11.22 -6.33 2.29
CA ALA A 203 11.97 -5.41 3.17
C ALA A 203 11.65 -3.94 2.87
N ALA A 204 11.46 -3.58 1.59
CA ALA A 204 11.05 -2.25 1.19
C ALA A 204 9.61 -1.93 1.60
N ILE A 205 8.69 -2.91 1.50
CA ILE A 205 7.29 -2.81 1.94
C ILE A 205 7.20 -2.71 3.47
N THR A 206 8.01 -3.44 4.22
CA THR A 206 8.05 -3.38 5.69
C THR A 206 8.65 -2.05 6.17
N ALA A 207 9.73 -1.58 5.53
CA ALA A 207 10.30 -0.27 5.84
C ALA A 207 9.33 0.88 5.51
N ALA A 208 8.59 0.74 4.42
CA ALA A 208 7.50 1.63 4.04
C ALA A 208 6.38 1.67 5.09
N ALA A 209 5.88 0.49 5.49
CA ALA A 209 4.82 0.37 6.48
C ALA A 209 5.20 0.97 7.84
N ILE A 210 6.49 0.92 8.21
CA ILE A 210 7.00 1.59 9.43
C ILE A 210 7.03 3.12 9.25
N THR A 211 7.30 3.60 8.03
CA THR A 211 7.34 5.03 7.72
C THR A 211 5.95 5.66 7.70
N GLU A 212 4.95 4.93 7.22
CA GLU A 212 3.55 5.39 7.19
C GLU A 212 2.91 5.52 8.59
N ARG A 213 3.52 4.88 9.62
CA ARG A 213 3.03 4.90 11.01
C ARG A 213 3.94 5.62 12.01
N ARG A 214 4.77 6.56 11.56
CA ARG A 214 5.68 7.30 12.46
C ARG A 214 5.58 8.81 12.30
N PHE A 215 5.91 9.54 13.36
CA PHE A 215 6.15 10.97 13.33
C PHE A 215 7.56 11.30 13.85
N TYR A 216 8.11 12.41 13.37
CA TYR A 216 9.36 12.97 13.85
C TYR A 216 9.09 13.94 14.98
N VAL A 217 9.89 13.85 16.05
CA VAL A 217 9.89 14.82 17.14
C VAL A 217 11.30 15.37 17.36
N LYS A 218 11.39 16.68 17.54
CA LYS A 218 12.61 17.42 17.89
C LYS A 218 12.35 18.24 19.15
N SER A 219 13.38 18.46 19.96
CA SER A 219 13.30 19.34 21.14
C SER A 219 14.71 19.84 21.49
N GLU A 220 14.79 21.09 21.96
CA GLU A 220 16.05 21.68 22.39
C GLU A 220 16.45 21.26 23.82
N SER A 221 15.50 20.70 24.59
CA SER A 221 15.73 20.23 25.96
C SER A 221 16.70 19.04 26.01
N GLU A 222 17.92 19.28 26.47
CA GLU A 222 18.98 18.26 26.52
C GLU A 222 18.67 17.09 27.45
N SER A 223 17.93 17.35 28.53
CA SER A 223 17.49 16.34 29.49
C SER A 223 16.59 15.25 28.90
N ILE A 224 15.93 15.51 27.77
CA ILE A 224 15.10 14.51 27.08
C ILE A 224 16.00 13.48 26.40
N TRP A 225 17.12 13.92 25.83
CA TRP A 225 17.95 13.08 24.97
C TRP A 225 18.88 12.14 25.74
N THR A 226 19.06 12.36 27.04
CA THR A 226 19.77 11.47 27.96
C THR A 226 18.96 10.23 28.35
N LEU A 227 17.61 10.29 28.25
CA LEU A 227 16.71 9.17 28.60
C LEU A 227 16.81 8.00 27.62
N THR A 228 16.62 6.76 28.06
CA THR A 228 16.63 5.60 27.14
C THR A 228 15.44 5.60 26.17
N GLU A 229 15.51 4.84 25.07
CA GLU A 229 14.39 4.75 24.10
C GLU A 229 13.09 4.23 24.76
N ALA A 230 13.20 3.31 25.72
CA ALA A 230 12.06 2.82 26.49
C ALA A 230 11.46 3.92 27.39
N GLN A 231 12.29 4.76 28.01
CA GLN A 231 11.83 5.90 28.80
C GLN A 231 11.17 6.97 27.91
N LEU A 232 11.72 7.21 26.72
CA LEU A 232 11.11 8.11 25.73
C LEU A 232 9.76 7.60 25.23
N ALA A 233 9.63 6.30 24.97
CA ALA A 233 8.36 5.70 24.57
C ALA A 233 7.28 5.87 25.66
N LYS A 234 7.65 5.63 26.93
CA LYS A 234 6.75 5.89 28.07
C LYS A 234 6.33 7.36 28.16
N LYS A 235 7.28 8.28 28.01
CA LYS A 235 6.98 9.72 27.99
C LYS A 235 6.05 10.09 26.82
N ALA A 236 6.24 9.46 25.64
CA ALA A 236 5.41 9.71 24.47
C ALA A 236 3.97 9.23 24.69
N ASN A 237 3.80 8.06 25.28
CA ASN A 237 2.47 7.57 25.62
C ASN A 237 1.80 8.45 26.69
N LEU A 238 2.51 8.89 27.73
CA LEU A 238 1.96 9.82 28.73
C LEU A 238 1.52 11.16 28.16
N THR A 239 2.22 11.67 27.14
CA THR A 239 1.85 12.94 26.47
C THR A 239 0.66 12.74 25.55
N ILE A 240 0.57 11.61 24.84
CA ILE A 240 -0.60 11.25 24.02
C ILE A 240 -1.83 11.00 24.90
N GLU A 241 -1.69 10.30 26.03
CA GLU A 241 -2.78 10.04 26.97
C GLU A 241 -3.46 11.32 27.48
N LYS A 242 -2.70 12.40 27.67
CA LYS A 242 -3.28 13.71 28.02
C LYS A 242 -4.14 14.28 26.90
N ILE A 243 -3.67 14.22 25.66
CA ILE A 243 -4.41 14.68 24.48
C ILE A 243 -5.70 13.85 24.32
N LEU A 244 -5.59 12.52 24.48
CA LEU A 244 -6.75 11.62 24.43
C LEU A 244 -7.77 11.97 25.53
N MET A 245 -7.29 12.22 26.75
CA MET A 245 -8.16 12.61 27.87
C MET A 245 -8.86 13.96 27.65
N GLU A 246 -8.18 14.94 27.04
CA GLU A 246 -8.76 16.23 26.68
C GLU A 246 -9.84 16.13 25.61
N GLU A 247 -9.68 15.21 24.65
CA GLU A 247 -10.64 15.00 23.55
C GLU A 247 -11.70 13.94 23.87
N GLY A 248 -11.68 13.35 25.07
CA GLY A 248 -12.65 12.35 25.50
C GLY A 248 -12.50 10.99 24.82
N GLU A 249 -11.32 10.71 24.27
CA GLU A 249 -10.99 9.48 23.57
C GLU A 249 -10.46 8.39 24.53
N ASP A 250 -10.53 7.12 24.10
CA ASP A 250 -9.97 6.00 24.86
C ASP A 250 -8.44 6.15 24.99
N LYS A 251 -7.90 5.90 26.19
CA LYS A 251 -6.45 5.93 26.48
C LYS A 251 -5.66 4.94 25.62
N GLU A 252 -6.28 3.87 25.15
CA GLU A 252 -5.67 2.89 24.27
C GLU A 252 -5.92 3.17 22.78
N ALA A 253 -6.51 4.31 22.40
CA ALA A 253 -6.76 4.66 21.00
C ALA A 253 -5.46 4.81 20.19
N VAL A 254 -4.43 5.43 20.76
CA VAL A 254 -3.14 5.70 20.09
C VAL A 254 -1.98 5.30 20.98
N LYS A 255 -0.99 4.58 20.43
CA LYS A 255 0.14 4.09 21.23
C LYS A 255 1.47 4.06 20.46
N VAL A 256 2.49 4.66 21.05
CA VAL A 256 3.88 4.56 20.60
C VAL A 256 4.46 3.23 21.06
N ILE A 257 4.80 2.37 20.10
CA ILE A 257 5.47 1.09 20.33
C ILE A 257 6.98 1.29 20.51
N ALA A 258 7.57 2.16 19.69
CA ALA A 258 9.01 2.32 19.62
C ALA A 258 9.42 3.78 19.40
N VAL A 259 10.61 4.12 19.90
CA VAL A 259 11.26 5.40 19.65
C VAL A 259 12.65 5.13 19.11
N MET A 260 12.98 5.71 17.97
CA MET A 260 14.31 5.62 17.36
C MET A 260 15.01 6.96 17.48
N LYS A 261 16.07 7.03 18.30
CA LYS A 261 16.84 8.26 18.47
C LYS A 261 17.68 8.58 17.23
N LEU A 262 17.77 9.87 16.91
CA LEU A 262 18.60 10.37 15.83
C LEU A 262 19.81 11.14 16.38
N ARG A 263 20.87 11.17 15.59
CA ARG A 263 22.04 12.03 15.82
C ARG A 263 21.62 13.48 15.53
N GLY A 264 21.08 14.19 16.52
CA GLY A 264 20.70 15.60 16.40
C GLY A 264 19.45 16.04 17.17
N LYS A 265 19.40 15.79 18.50
CA LYS A 265 18.32 16.25 19.39
C LYS A 265 16.89 15.98 18.83
N GLY A 266 16.70 14.80 18.27
CA GLY A 266 15.44 14.38 17.67
C GLY A 266 15.27 12.86 17.70
N ALA A 267 14.04 12.40 17.51
CA ALA A 267 13.68 10.98 17.43
C ALA A 267 12.49 10.76 16.50
N PHE A 268 12.35 9.53 15.99
CA PHE A 268 11.11 9.07 15.39
C PHE A 268 10.30 8.28 16.41
N CYS A 269 9.02 8.59 16.55
CA CYS A 269 8.06 7.84 17.33
C CYS A 269 7.22 6.98 16.39
N VAL A 270 7.20 5.66 16.62
CA VAL A 270 6.48 4.68 15.78
C VAL A 270 5.22 4.23 16.50
N LEU A 271 4.07 4.43 15.85
CA LEU A 271 2.74 4.03 16.29
C LEU A 271 2.40 2.59 15.87
N ARG A 272 1.26 2.07 16.31
CA ARG A 272 0.86 0.69 16.00
C ARG A 272 0.43 0.55 14.54
N ASN A 273 -0.24 1.53 13.97
CA ASN A 273 -0.77 1.49 12.61
C ASN A 273 -0.78 2.91 11.97
N ALA A 274 -1.12 2.97 10.69
CA ALA A 274 -1.20 4.24 9.96
C ALA A 274 -2.44 5.07 10.35
N ASP A 275 -3.52 4.44 10.81
CA ASP A 275 -4.74 5.13 11.24
C ASP A 275 -4.50 5.98 12.50
N GLU A 276 -3.70 5.48 13.44
CA GLU A 276 -3.23 6.23 14.61
C GLU A 276 -2.37 7.43 14.22
N MET A 277 -1.60 7.34 13.12
CA MET A 277 -0.85 8.47 12.58
C MET A 277 -1.77 9.50 11.96
N LEU A 278 -2.75 9.07 11.17
CA LEU A 278 -3.76 9.96 10.59
C LEU A 278 -4.52 10.70 11.70
N TRP A 279 -4.90 9.99 12.77
CA TRP A 279 -5.51 10.60 13.94
C TRP A 279 -4.58 11.65 14.57
N MET A 280 -3.28 11.39 14.71
CA MET A 280 -2.32 12.36 15.23
C MET A 280 -2.15 13.60 14.33
N GLU A 281 -2.28 13.43 13.01
CA GLU A 281 -2.19 14.53 12.03
C GLU A 281 -3.41 15.47 12.07
N GLU A 282 -4.57 14.93 12.42
CA GLU A 282 -5.81 15.69 12.58
C GLU A 282 -5.79 16.63 13.81
N GLY A 283 -6.59 17.70 13.79
CA GLY A 283 -6.97 18.45 14.99
C GLY A 283 -5.82 19.14 15.76
N GLU A 284 -4.74 19.57 15.09
CA GLU A 284 -3.54 20.15 15.72
C GLU A 284 -2.89 19.25 16.80
N ARG A 285 -3.22 17.96 16.87
CA ARG A 285 -2.79 17.06 17.95
C ARG A 285 -1.28 16.89 17.99
N LEU A 286 -0.59 16.84 16.85
CA LEU A 286 0.88 16.87 16.82
C LEU A 286 1.47 18.16 17.40
N LYS A 287 0.80 19.31 17.27
CA LYS A 287 1.25 20.56 17.92
C LYS A 287 1.02 20.52 19.43
N LYS A 288 -0.12 19.99 19.88
CA LYS A 288 -0.38 19.75 21.31
C LYS A 288 0.66 18.81 21.91
N PHE A 289 0.95 17.70 21.22
CA PHE A 289 2.01 16.76 21.59
C PHE A 289 3.36 17.45 21.71
N ALA A 290 3.74 18.27 20.73
CA ALA A 290 5.01 18.99 20.75
C ALA A 290 5.10 19.92 21.97
N THR A 291 4.03 20.64 22.29
CA THR A 291 3.97 21.56 23.44
C THR A 291 4.25 20.83 24.76
N ASP A 292 3.66 19.64 24.92
CA ASP A 292 3.82 18.81 26.11
C ASP A 292 5.12 17.99 26.14
N TRP A 293 5.72 17.75 24.97
CA TRP A 293 6.94 16.94 24.83
C TRP A 293 8.16 17.63 25.43
N GLY A 294 8.31 18.95 25.22
CA GLY A 294 9.44 19.71 25.76
C GLY A 294 9.54 21.14 25.23
N ALA A 295 10.47 21.92 25.80
CA ALA A 295 10.68 23.29 25.37
C ALA A 295 11.14 23.36 23.90
N ASN A 296 10.54 24.28 23.14
CA ASN A 296 10.76 24.46 21.70
C ASN A 296 10.69 23.15 20.91
N ALA A 297 9.86 22.21 21.36
CA ALA A 297 9.70 20.96 20.65
C ALA A 297 8.79 21.16 19.42
N THR A 298 9.09 20.38 18.39
CA THR A 298 8.30 20.32 17.16
C THR A 298 8.04 18.86 16.85
N ALA A 299 6.77 18.52 16.58
CA ALA A 299 6.39 17.20 16.09
C ALA A 299 5.74 17.34 14.71
N GLN A 300 6.19 16.52 13.77
CA GLN A 300 5.75 16.56 12.39
C GLN A 300 5.60 15.13 11.87
N PRO A 301 4.57 14.84 11.06
CA PRO A 301 4.46 13.53 10.43
C PRO A 301 5.61 13.30 9.44
N THR A 302 5.90 12.05 9.11
CA THR A 302 6.92 11.77 8.10
C THR A 302 6.32 11.79 6.71
N HIS A 303 6.55 12.88 6.01
CA HIS A 303 6.14 13.03 4.62
C HIS A 303 7.08 12.32 3.65
N HIS A 304 6.52 11.94 2.50
CA HIS A 304 7.24 11.37 1.38
C HIS A 304 7.49 12.46 0.34
N GLU A 305 8.70 13.04 0.37
CA GLU A 305 9.09 14.08 -0.57
C GLU A 305 9.52 13.50 -1.93
N VAL A 306 9.03 14.13 -3.00
CA VAL A 306 9.40 13.84 -4.39
C VAL A 306 9.73 15.14 -5.10
N ILE A 307 10.61 15.06 -6.09
CA ILE A 307 10.98 16.17 -6.96
C ILE A 307 10.13 16.10 -8.22
N ALA A 308 9.35 17.14 -8.46
CA ALA A 308 8.67 17.37 -9.73
C ALA A 308 9.54 18.26 -10.63
N GLU A 309 9.77 17.80 -11.85
CA GLU A 309 10.69 18.41 -12.80
C GLU A 309 9.96 19.34 -13.79
N PHE A 310 10.59 20.45 -14.12
CA PHE A 310 10.09 21.45 -15.07
C PHE A 310 8.64 21.93 -14.82
N VAL A 311 8.29 22.15 -13.57
CA VAL A 311 6.99 22.69 -13.15
C VAL A 311 6.84 24.15 -13.63
N PRO A 312 5.71 24.51 -14.26
CA PRO A 312 5.45 25.89 -14.70
C PRO A 312 5.47 26.87 -13.53
N THR A 313 6.21 27.96 -13.70
CA THR A 313 6.31 29.03 -12.69
C THR A 313 5.10 29.96 -12.65
N THR A 314 4.20 29.81 -13.62
CA THR A 314 2.90 30.49 -13.71
C THR A 314 1.94 30.08 -12.60
N MET A 315 2.08 28.86 -12.09
CA MET A 315 1.24 28.33 -11.02
C MET A 315 1.90 28.54 -9.65
N ASP A 316 1.12 29.03 -8.69
CA ASP A 316 1.56 29.16 -7.29
C ASP A 316 1.40 27.83 -6.54
N ILE A 317 2.40 26.97 -6.66
CA ILE A 317 2.38 25.66 -6.00
C ILE A 317 2.47 25.73 -4.48
N GLU A 318 2.79 26.86 -3.86
CA GLU A 318 2.91 26.95 -2.39
C GLU A 318 1.55 27.26 -1.75
N ALA A 319 0.58 27.74 -2.54
CA ALA A 319 -0.77 27.96 -2.10
C ALA A 319 -1.60 26.66 -2.08
N SER A 320 -2.23 26.39 -0.93
CA SER A 320 -2.96 25.14 -0.67
C SER A 320 -4.06 24.81 -1.69
N TRP A 321 -4.73 25.82 -2.26
CA TRP A 321 -5.79 25.62 -3.25
C TRP A 321 -5.29 25.02 -4.58
N THR A 322 -4.01 25.22 -4.93
CA THR A 322 -3.45 24.59 -6.15
C THR A 322 -3.27 23.10 -5.97
N TRP A 323 -3.04 22.63 -4.75
CA TRP A 323 -2.84 21.22 -4.45
C TRP A 323 -4.08 20.40 -4.77
N GLU A 324 -5.28 20.94 -4.49
CA GLU A 324 -6.54 20.27 -4.85
C GLU A 324 -6.68 20.09 -6.36
N THR A 325 -6.29 21.12 -7.14
CA THR A 325 -6.33 21.09 -8.60
C THR A 325 -5.34 20.05 -9.16
N ILE A 326 -4.09 20.06 -8.67
CA ILE A 326 -3.05 19.11 -9.06
C ILE A 326 -3.47 17.69 -8.70
N THR A 327 -3.98 17.48 -7.47
CA THR A 327 -4.46 16.19 -6.97
C THR A 327 -5.58 15.64 -7.86
N LYS A 328 -6.59 16.46 -8.17
CA LYS A 328 -7.71 16.09 -9.03
C LYS A 328 -7.26 15.73 -10.44
N ASN A 329 -6.45 16.58 -11.07
CA ASN A 329 -5.98 16.38 -12.44
C ASN A 329 -5.03 15.18 -12.56
N SER A 330 -4.29 14.87 -11.49
CA SER A 330 -3.36 13.72 -11.41
C SER A 330 -4.03 12.43 -10.92
N GLN A 331 -5.36 12.41 -10.74
CA GLN A 331 -6.13 11.26 -10.24
C GLN A 331 -5.58 10.70 -8.91
N LEU A 332 -5.20 11.61 -8.01
CA LEU A 332 -4.73 11.27 -6.67
C LEU A 332 -5.87 11.40 -5.65
N PRO A 333 -5.81 10.68 -4.51
CA PRO A 333 -6.78 10.83 -3.43
C PRO A 333 -6.83 12.26 -2.91
N LYS A 334 -7.99 12.71 -2.43
CA LYS A 334 -8.14 14.03 -1.80
C LYS A 334 -7.11 14.18 -0.67
N ASN A 335 -6.53 15.38 -0.54
CA ASN A 335 -5.49 15.71 0.44
C ASN A 335 -4.19 14.87 0.32
N ALA A 336 -3.93 14.28 -0.85
CA ALA A 336 -2.69 13.54 -1.10
C ALA A 336 -1.42 14.39 -0.90
N ILE A 337 -1.45 15.62 -1.40
CA ILE A 337 -0.36 16.59 -1.28
C ILE A 337 -0.58 17.37 0.02
N VAL A 338 0.42 17.35 0.89
CA VAL A 338 0.38 18.00 2.21
C VAL A 338 1.26 19.25 2.29
N ALA A 339 2.27 19.31 1.44
CA ALA A 339 3.06 20.52 1.24
C ALA A 339 3.67 20.50 -0.17
N ALA A 340 3.97 21.68 -0.69
CA ALA A 340 4.81 21.83 -1.85
C ALA A 340 5.68 23.08 -1.69
N ARG A 341 6.91 23.01 -2.19
CA ARG A 341 7.88 24.12 -2.13
C ARG A 341 8.76 24.14 -3.35
N TRP A 342 9.18 25.33 -3.76
CA TRP A 342 10.17 25.44 -4.82
C TRP A 342 11.58 25.04 -4.33
N ILE A 343 12.33 24.28 -5.14
CA ILE A 343 13.75 23.99 -4.82
C ILE A 343 14.58 25.27 -4.88
N ARG A 344 14.31 26.10 -5.90
CA ARG A 344 14.93 27.40 -6.07
C ARG A 344 13.89 28.49 -5.84
N LYS A 345 14.15 29.34 -4.85
CA LYS A 345 13.26 30.44 -4.49
C LYS A 345 13.03 31.36 -5.70
N PRO A 346 11.84 31.98 -5.81
CA PRO A 346 11.50 32.87 -6.92
C PRO A 346 12.55 33.96 -7.16
N GLU A 347 13.07 34.59 -6.09
CA GLU A 347 14.06 35.68 -6.17
C GLU A 347 15.40 35.25 -6.77
N GLN A 348 15.70 33.95 -6.71
CA GLN A 348 16.97 33.40 -7.19
C GLN A 348 16.91 32.92 -8.63
N ARG A 349 15.75 33.01 -9.31
CA ARG A 349 15.57 32.51 -10.68
C ARG A 349 16.18 33.45 -11.71
N LYS A 350 16.49 32.90 -12.89
CA LYS A 350 16.91 33.75 -14.01
C LYS A 350 15.71 34.57 -14.49
N PRO A 351 15.88 35.84 -14.88
CA PRO A 351 14.82 36.63 -15.51
C PRO A 351 14.22 35.87 -16.71
N GLY A 352 12.90 35.78 -16.78
CA GLY A 352 12.18 35.08 -17.85
C GLY A 352 12.16 33.55 -17.76
N GLN A 353 12.67 32.94 -16.68
CA GLN A 353 12.59 31.49 -16.47
C GLN A 353 11.13 31.04 -16.31
N LYS A 354 10.62 30.24 -17.26
CA LYS A 354 9.22 29.79 -17.29
C LYS A 354 8.92 28.53 -16.46
N VAL A 355 9.94 27.71 -16.20
CA VAL A 355 9.81 26.44 -15.47
C VAL A 355 10.87 26.30 -14.38
N ALA A 356 10.53 25.63 -13.29
CA ALA A 356 11.44 25.34 -12.17
C ALA A 356 11.19 23.95 -11.60
N HIS A 357 12.10 23.46 -10.75
CA HIS A 357 11.89 22.21 -10.01
C HIS A 357 11.25 22.49 -8.66
N ALA A 358 10.34 21.62 -8.27
CA ALA A 358 9.59 21.72 -7.03
C ALA A 358 9.69 20.41 -6.24
N ILE A 359 9.54 20.52 -4.93
CA ILE A 359 9.37 19.38 -4.04
C ILE A 359 7.91 19.33 -3.62
N PHE A 360 7.29 18.17 -3.83
CA PHE A 360 5.96 17.85 -3.34
C PHE A 360 6.09 16.82 -2.23
N ALA A 361 5.45 17.10 -1.10
CA ALA A 361 5.36 16.22 0.04
C ALA A 361 4.01 15.51 0.01
N PHE A 362 4.04 14.18 0.14
CA PHE A 362 2.86 13.33 0.22
C PHE A 362 2.73 12.72 1.62
N ALA A 363 1.49 12.58 2.11
CA ALA A 363 1.22 11.85 3.35
C ALA A 363 1.43 10.33 3.19
N ASP A 364 0.97 9.78 2.06
CA ASP A 364 1.03 8.34 1.77
C ASP A 364 2.14 8.01 0.77
N MET A 365 3.01 7.08 1.14
CA MET A 365 4.08 6.57 0.28
C MET A 365 3.54 5.93 -1.01
N ARG A 366 2.42 5.22 -0.96
CA ARG A 366 1.80 4.59 -2.14
C ARG A 366 1.38 5.66 -3.15
N VAL A 367 0.88 6.78 -2.65
CA VAL A 367 0.51 7.93 -3.49
C VAL A 367 1.76 8.61 -4.06
N ALA A 368 2.81 8.81 -3.25
CA ALA A 368 4.10 9.30 -3.74
C ALA A 368 4.68 8.38 -4.85
N ASN A 369 4.63 7.06 -4.66
CA ASN A 369 5.09 6.09 -5.67
C ASN A 369 4.22 6.11 -6.93
N ARG A 370 2.91 6.36 -6.81
CA ARG A 370 2.03 6.58 -7.96
C ARG A 370 2.43 7.84 -8.72
N ALA A 371 2.70 8.94 -8.02
CA ALA A 371 3.20 10.17 -8.62
C ALA A 371 4.55 9.96 -9.31
N ILE A 372 5.48 9.19 -8.73
CA ILE A 372 6.78 8.86 -9.37
C ILE A 372 6.60 8.07 -10.67
N ARG A 373 5.69 7.10 -10.70
CA ARG A 373 5.47 6.27 -11.91
C ARG A 373 4.65 7.00 -12.98
N GLY A 374 3.66 7.75 -12.53
CA GLY A 374 2.64 8.34 -13.37
C GLY A 374 2.93 9.78 -13.76
N GLY A 375 3.76 10.51 -13.01
CA GLY A 375 3.90 11.96 -13.08
C GLY A 375 2.81 12.71 -12.32
N LEU A 376 2.85 14.05 -12.40
CA LEU A 376 1.79 14.94 -11.92
C LEU A 376 1.30 15.82 -13.07
N VAL A 377 0.04 16.22 -13.04
CA VAL A 377 -0.52 17.23 -13.93
C VAL A 377 -0.55 18.57 -13.20
N VAL A 378 0.35 19.47 -13.57
CA VAL A 378 0.48 20.82 -12.99
C VAL A 378 0.30 21.86 -14.09
N ASP A 379 -0.67 22.76 -13.92
CA ASP A 379 -0.99 23.81 -14.91
C ASP A 379 -1.14 23.25 -16.35
N HIS A 380 -1.98 22.23 -16.51
CA HIS A 380 -2.22 21.52 -17.77
C HIS A 380 -0.98 20.83 -18.39
N LYS A 381 0.16 20.84 -17.68
CA LYS A 381 1.39 20.19 -18.11
C LYS A 381 1.63 18.91 -17.33
N MET A 382 1.95 17.84 -18.05
CA MET A 382 2.46 16.62 -17.45
C MET A 382 3.92 16.82 -17.01
N VAL A 383 4.19 16.69 -15.72
CA VAL A 383 5.52 16.84 -15.14
C VAL A 383 6.06 15.50 -14.66
N ASN A 384 7.33 15.27 -14.96
CA ASN A 384 8.04 14.08 -14.50
C ASN A 384 8.33 14.20 -13.00
N VAL A 385 8.26 13.08 -12.28
CA VAL A 385 8.45 13.05 -10.83
C VAL A 385 9.47 11.98 -10.48
N ARG A 386 10.41 12.33 -9.62
CA ARG A 386 11.40 11.38 -9.09
C ARG A 386 11.48 11.49 -7.58
N ARG A 387 11.99 10.44 -6.94
CA ARG A 387 12.25 10.45 -5.49
C ARG A 387 13.22 11.59 -5.13
N GLU A 388 12.97 12.28 -4.02
CA GLU A 388 13.97 13.18 -3.45
C GLU A 388 15.11 12.34 -2.86
N GLU A 389 16.30 12.51 -3.43
CA GLU A 389 17.53 11.89 -2.95
C GLU A 389 18.41 12.98 -2.34
N LYS A 390 18.98 12.71 -1.17
CA LYS A 390 19.94 13.63 -0.57
C LYS A 390 21.23 13.61 -1.37
N ASP A 391 21.65 14.76 -1.87
CA ASP A 391 22.95 14.90 -2.50
C ASP A 391 24.09 14.50 -1.53
N PRO A 392 25.18 13.90 -2.03
CA PRO A 392 26.37 13.70 -1.22
C PRO A 392 26.86 15.03 -0.66
N GLN A 393 27.06 15.07 0.65
CA GLN A 393 27.54 16.28 1.31
C GLN A 393 28.97 16.56 0.83
N ARG A 394 29.18 17.76 0.28
CA ARG A 394 30.51 18.29 0.00
C ARG A 394 31.07 18.96 1.26
N CYS A 395 32.38 18.89 1.42
CA CYS A 395 33.10 19.68 2.39
C CYS A 395 32.94 21.17 2.04
N MET A 396 32.42 21.99 2.97
CA MET A 396 32.22 23.42 2.72
C MET A 396 33.51 24.23 2.60
N LYS A 397 34.66 23.64 2.95
CA LYS A 397 35.99 24.24 2.81
C LYS A 397 36.60 23.96 1.45
N CYS A 398 36.77 22.70 1.06
CA CYS A 398 37.46 22.33 -0.19
C CYS A 398 36.54 21.84 -1.31
N GLN A 399 35.22 21.80 -1.09
CA GLN A 399 34.20 21.27 -2.02
C GLN A 399 34.33 19.78 -2.39
N GLN A 400 35.23 19.03 -1.75
CA GLN A 400 35.43 17.60 -1.98
C GLN A 400 34.47 16.73 -1.15
N TYR A 401 34.27 15.48 -1.58
CA TYR A 401 33.43 14.49 -0.90
C TYR A 401 34.20 13.70 0.17
N GLY A 402 33.46 13.03 1.06
CA GLY A 402 34.02 12.04 2.00
C GLY A 402 34.48 12.59 3.36
N HIS A 403 34.37 13.91 3.59
CA HIS A 403 34.67 14.53 4.88
C HIS A 403 33.87 15.83 5.07
N ILE A 404 33.78 16.31 6.30
CA ILE A 404 33.16 17.60 6.65
C ILE A 404 34.22 18.68 6.89
N ALA A 405 33.82 19.96 6.88
CA ALA A 405 34.75 21.08 7.04
C ALA A 405 35.61 21.01 8.31
N ARG A 406 35.06 20.49 9.42
CA ARG A 406 35.78 20.28 10.68
C ARG A 406 36.96 19.30 10.56
N GLU A 407 36.85 18.33 9.66
CA GLU A 407 37.84 17.27 9.43
C GLU A 407 38.67 17.55 8.17
N CYS A 408 38.49 18.73 7.57
CA CYS A 408 39.15 19.10 6.34
C CYS A 408 40.60 19.51 6.59
N LYS A 409 41.52 18.83 5.90
CA LYS A 409 42.95 19.14 5.90
C LYS A 409 43.36 20.18 4.86
N SER A 410 42.42 20.69 4.05
CA SER A 410 42.71 21.74 3.07
C SER A 410 43.08 23.04 3.80
N ASN A 411 44.10 23.73 3.31
CA ASN A 411 44.49 25.04 3.82
C ASN A 411 43.74 26.19 3.14
N THR A 412 43.11 25.93 1.99
CA THR A 412 42.38 26.91 1.20
C THR A 412 40.88 26.64 1.21
N ASP A 413 40.11 27.72 1.25
CA ASP A 413 38.68 27.71 0.97
C ASP A 413 38.44 27.77 -0.53
N VAL A 414 37.54 26.92 -1.01
CA VAL A 414 37.07 26.85 -2.39
C VAL A 414 35.58 27.19 -2.41
N CYS A 415 35.23 28.18 -3.21
CA CYS A 415 33.87 28.63 -3.37
C CYS A 415 33.03 27.56 -4.09
N GLY A 416 31.93 27.14 -3.47
CA GLY A 416 31.01 26.17 -4.06
C GLY A 416 30.18 26.71 -5.23
N ARG A 417 30.27 28.01 -5.54
CA ARG A 417 29.52 28.68 -6.62
C ARG A 417 30.37 28.96 -7.86
N CYS A 418 31.59 29.48 -7.69
CA CYS A 418 32.46 29.88 -8.79
C CYS A 418 33.83 29.20 -8.78
N GLU A 419 34.06 28.26 -7.86
CA GLU A 419 35.32 27.48 -7.73
C GLU A 419 36.57 28.33 -7.39
N GLY A 420 36.38 29.61 -7.05
CA GLY A 420 37.45 30.53 -6.66
C GLY A 420 37.98 30.26 -5.24
N THR A 421 39.18 30.78 -4.93
CA THR A 421 39.85 30.60 -3.63
C THR A 421 39.33 31.58 -2.57
N HIS A 422 38.04 31.47 -2.24
CA HIS A 422 37.41 32.26 -1.19
C HIS A 422 36.24 31.48 -0.54
N PRO A 423 35.84 31.82 0.69
CA PRO A 423 34.64 31.27 1.31
C PRO A 423 33.39 31.59 0.47
N THR A 424 32.50 30.62 0.27
CA THR A 424 31.29 30.80 -0.57
C THR A 424 30.40 31.99 -0.13
N GLN A 425 30.49 32.42 1.13
CA GLN A 425 29.76 33.57 1.66
C GLN A 425 30.25 34.92 1.12
N THR A 426 31.50 35.01 0.67
CA THR A 426 32.11 36.24 0.13
C THR A 426 32.09 36.28 -1.40
N CYS A 427 31.32 35.38 -2.03
CA CYS A 427 31.23 35.22 -3.48
C CYS A 427 30.21 36.16 -4.12
#